data_AF-A0A5N9BC01-F1
#
_entry.id   AF-A0A5N9BC01-F1
#
_cell.length_a   1.000
_cell.length_b   1.000
_cell.length_c   1.000
_cell.angle_alpha   90.00
_cell.angle_beta   90.00
_cell.angle_gamma   90.00
#
_symmetry.space_group_name_H-M   'P 1'
#
loop_
_entity.id
_entity.type
_entity.pdbx_description
1 polymer ?
#
loop_
_entity_poly.entity_id
_entity_poly.type
_entity_poly.pdbx_seq_one_letter_code
_entity_poly.pdbx_strand_id
1 'polypeptide(L)'
;MVVGFSEKAYSVMIDVRTDEEWRAGYIEGAIHIPLSEIKKNIENYEISKDEEILLYCRSGNRSGRAKAILDELGYTNTTNIGGIESVSEEYNLKIKKDIYTPSWELYAETDVGIKYYVDTKSYFERNDNKYVITMQDTSTQGTDFRSLSMYFEIDCEKFRARPVRIFGYSGLMGDGNEVELSEKSDNIWMYATAGTPNGILLDVMCGGDEEK
;
A
#
# COMPACT_ATOMS: atom_id res chain seq x y z
N MET A 1 6.22 -13.33 28.55
CA MET A 1 5.54 -14.62 28.41
C MET A 1 5.10 -14.72 26.97
N VAL A 2 5.83 -15.49 26.16
CA VAL A 2 5.54 -15.71 24.74
C VAL A 2 4.66 -16.96 24.67
N VAL A 3 3.43 -16.79 24.20
CA VAL A 3 2.56 -17.87 23.72
C VAL A 3 2.51 -17.64 22.21
N GLY A 4 3.09 -18.44 21.32
CA GLY A 4 3.34 -19.88 21.34
C GLY A 4 2.43 -20.48 20.27
N PHE A 5 2.77 -20.34 18.99
CA PHE A 5 2.12 -21.07 17.90
C PHE A 5 2.32 -22.57 18.17
N SER A 6 1.22 -23.30 18.27
CA SER A 6 1.18 -24.76 18.46
C SER A 6 1.97 -25.47 17.35
N GLU A 7 2.72 -26.52 17.71
CA GLU A 7 3.55 -27.38 16.84
C GLU A 7 2.75 -28.19 15.78
N LYS A 8 2.03 -27.52 14.90
CA LYS A 8 1.61 -28.07 13.60
C LYS A 8 2.28 -27.26 12.50
N ALA A 9 2.73 -27.94 11.45
CA ALA A 9 3.38 -27.36 10.28
C ALA A 9 2.70 -26.04 9.87
N TYR A 10 3.50 -24.98 9.71
CA TYR A 10 3.02 -23.61 9.53
C TYR A 10 1.90 -23.53 8.48
N SER A 11 0.67 -23.25 8.91
CA SER A 11 -0.44 -23.00 8.00
C SER A 11 -0.27 -21.60 7.39
N VAL A 12 -0.28 -21.48 6.07
CA VAL A 12 -0.24 -20.19 5.37
C VAL A 12 -1.63 -19.59 5.35
N MET A 13 -1.82 -18.47 6.05
CA MET A 13 -3.10 -17.76 6.05
C MET A 13 -3.13 -16.68 4.97
N ILE A 14 -4.15 -16.68 4.12
CA ILE A 14 -4.30 -15.72 3.01
C ILE A 14 -5.62 -14.96 3.14
N ASP A 15 -5.50 -13.64 3.16
CA ASP A 15 -6.61 -12.69 3.08
C ASP A 15 -6.88 -12.32 1.62
N VAL A 16 -8.09 -12.64 1.15
CA VAL A 16 -8.49 -12.36 -0.24
C VAL A 16 -9.45 -11.17 -0.40
N ARG A 17 -9.50 -10.30 0.62
CA ARG A 17 -10.28 -9.06 0.62
C ARG A 17 -9.63 -7.97 -0.24
N THR A 18 -10.33 -6.85 -0.45
CA THR A 18 -9.77 -5.71 -1.18
C THR A 18 -8.69 -5.01 -0.35
N ASP A 19 -7.88 -4.17 -0.99
CA ASP A 19 -6.87 -3.39 -0.30
C ASP A 19 -7.48 -2.45 0.76
N GLU A 20 -8.65 -1.87 0.50
CA GLU A 20 -9.36 -1.01 1.47
C GLU A 20 -9.75 -1.78 2.73
N GLU A 21 -10.26 -3.01 2.56
CA GLU A 21 -10.63 -3.86 3.69
C GLU A 21 -9.40 -4.35 4.47
N TRP A 22 -8.30 -4.64 3.78
CA TRP A 22 -7.02 -4.98 4.41
C TRP A 22 -6.48 -3.83 5.26
N ARG A 23 -6.43 -2.62 4.69
CA ARG A 23 -6.00 -1.39 5.40
C ARG A 23 -6.90 -1.06 6.59
N ALA A 24 -8.21 -1.37 6.50
CA ALA A 24 -9.15 -1.18 7.60
C ALA A 24 -8.94 -2.16 8.77
N GLY A 25 -8.19 -3.24 8.54
CA GLY A 25 -7.70 -4.17 9.54
C GLY A 25 -7.68 -5.61 9.04
N TYR A 26 -6.70 -6.39 9.49
CA TYR A 26 -6.38 -7.74 9.01
C TYR A 26 -5.88 -8.66 10.15
N ILE A 27 -5.81 -9.96 9.90
CA ILE A 27 -5.30 -10.92 10.90
C ILE A 27 -3.77 -10.90 10.89
N GLU A 28 -3.16 -10.68 12.06
CA GLU A 28 -1.70 -10.68 12.19
C GLU A 28 -1.08 -11.97 11.63
N GLY A 29 -0.10 -11.81 10.72
CA GLY A 29 0.58 -12.93 10.08
C GLY A 29 -0.09 -13.46 8.81
N ALA A 30 -1.25 -12.94 8.42
CA ALA A 30 -1.85 -13.25 7.13
C ALA A 30 -1.07 -12.60 5.97
N ILE A 31 -1.06 -13.27 4.83
CA ILE A 31 -0.59 -12.75 3.54
C ILE A 31 -1.80 -12.13 2.83
N HIS A 32 -1.66 -10.92 2.31
CA HIS A 32 -2.73 -10.27 1.54
C HIS A 32 -2.58 -10.56 0.05
N ILE A 33 -3.58 -11.23 -0.53
CA ILE A 33 -3.67 -11.46 -1.97
C ILE A 33 -5.13 -11.30 -2.41
N PRO A 34 -5.54 -10.14 -2.94
CA PRO A 34 -6.92 -9.92 -3.37
C PRO A 34 -7.42 -11.04 -4.29
N LEU A 35 -8.70 -11.42 -4.17
CA LEU A 35 -9.29 -12.47 -5.03
C LEU A 35 -9.08 -12.19 -6.53
N SER A 36 -9.11 -10.92 -6.95
CA SER A 36 -8.88 -10.51 -8.34
C SER A 36 -7.47 -10.79 -8.84
N GLU A 37 -6.50 -10.92 -7.93
CA GLU A 37 -5.08 -11.07 -8.24
C GLU A 37 -4.52 -12.44 -7.90
N ILE A 38 -5.23 -13.25 -7.11
CA ILE A 38 -4.71 -14.51 -6.57
C ILE A 38 -4.21 -15.47 -7.65
N LYS A 39 -4.93 -15.58 -8.78
CA LYS A 39 -4.52 -16.45 -9.89
C LYS A 39 -3.19 -16.04 -10.51
N LYS A 40 -2.87 -14.74 -10.50
CA LYS A 40 -1.66 -14.17 -11.09
C LYS A 40 -0.50 -14.16 -10.10
N ASN A 41 -0.79 -13.93 -8.82
CA ASN A 41 0.24 -13.58 -7.84
C ASN A 41 0.61 -14.71 -6.89
N ILE A 42 -0.20 -15.77 -6.74
CA ILE A 42 0.05 -16.81 -5.72
C ILE A 42 1.42 -17.49 -5.87
N GLU A 43 1.91 -17.67 -7.09
CA GLU A 43 3.19 -18.33 -7.35
C GLU A 43 4.41 -17.48 -6.93
N ASN A 44 4.21 -16.18 -6.65
CA ASN A 44 5.28 -15.29 -6.17
C ASN A 44 5.59 -15.46 -4.68
N TYR A 45 4.75 -16.18 -3.93
CA TYR A 45 4.86 -16.30 -2.47
C TYR A 45 5.64 -17.54 -2.01
N GLU A 46 6.25 -18.29 -2.93
CA GLU A 46 7.03 -19.51 -2.65
C GLU A 46 6.27 -20.57 -1.81
N ILE A 47 4.93 -20.56 -1.86
CA ILE A 47 4.07 -21.50 -1.12
C ILE A 47 4.03 -22.83 -1.88
N SER A 48 4.37 -23.93 -1.20
CA SER A 48 4.34 -25.26 -1.81
C SER A 48 2.91 -25.71 -2.09
N LYS A 49 2.69 -26.47 -3.17
CA LYS A 49 1.34 -26.87 -3.60
C LYS A 49 0.63 -27.79 -2.58
N ASP A 50 1.38 -28.50 -1.76
CA ASP A 50 0.91 -29.40 -0.71
C ASP A 50 0.82 -28.75 0.69
N GLU A 51 1.32 -27.51 0.82
CA GLU A 51 1.27 -26.75 2.06
C GLU A 51 -0.15 -26.38 2.45
N GLU A 52 -0.43 -26.33 3.76
CA GLU A 52 -1.77 -25.98 4.25
C GLU A 52 -2.03 -24.48 4.05
N ILE A 53 -3.04 -24.16 3.24
CA ILE A 53 -3.45 -22.78 2.96
C ILE A 53 -4.84 -22.53 3.54
N LEU A 54 -4.91 -21.58 4.48
CA LEU A 54 -6.15 -21.13 5.10
C LEU A 54 -6.59 -19.80 4.48
N LEU A 55 -7.74 -19.80 3.80
CA LEU A 55 -8.28 -18.65 3.09
C LEU A 55 -9.41 -18.02 3.88
N TYR A 56 -9.32 -16.72 4.16
CA TYR A 56 -10.44 -15.96 4.73
C TYR A 56 -10.76 -14.72 3.90
N CYS A 57 -11.95 -14.19 4.10
CA CYS A 57 -12.32 -12.88 3.56
C CYS A 57 -13.24 -12.13 4.52
N ARG A 58 -14.14 -11.27 4.02
CA ARG A 58 -15.12 -10.58 4.88
C ARG A 58 -16.18 -11.53 5.45
N SER A 59 -16.68 -12.47 4.64
CA SER A 59 -17.86 -13.30 5.00
C SER A 59 -17.79 -14.75 4.53
N GLY A 60 -16.65 -15.22 4.00
CA GLY A 60 -16.46 -16.57 3.47
C GLY A 60 -16.70 -16.76 1.96
N ASN A 61 -17.42 -15.86 1.28
CA ASN A 61 -17.76 -16.04 -0.14
C ASN A 61 -16.56 -15.92 -1.10
N ARG A 62 -15.69 -14.92 -0.87
CA ARG A 62 -14.52 -14.70 -1.74
C ARG A 62 -13.44 -15.74 -1.49
N SER A 63 -13.22 -16.13 -0.23
CA SER A 63 -12.30 -17.20 0.13
C SER A 63 -12.73 -18.55 -0.44
N GLY A 64 -14.04 -18.82 -0.56
CA GLY A 64 -14.53 -20.00 -1.29
C GLY A 64 -14.17 -19.99 -2.77
N ARG A 65 -14.26 -18.82 -3.44
CA ARG A 65 -13.82 -18.67 -4.84
C ARG A 65 -12.31 -18.78 -4.99
N ALA A 66 -11.56 -18.16 -4.07
CA ALA A 66 -10.11 -18.26 -4.04
C ALA A 66 -9.66 -19.72 -3.89
N LYS A 67 -10.32 -20.48 -3.01
CA LYS A 67 -10.08 -21.92 -2.84
C LYS A 67 -10.23 -22.67 -4.16
N ALA A 68 -11.34 -22.47 -4.87
CA ALA A 68 -11.56 -23.09 -6.17
C ALA A 68 -10.47 -22.74 -7.21
N ILE A 69 -10.02 -21.47 -7.23
CA ILE A 69 -8.91 -21.05 -8.11
C ILE A 69 -7.61 -21.76 -7.73
N LEU A 70 -7.29 -21.85 -6.44
CA LEU A 70 -6.07 -22.52 -5.98
C LEU A 70 -6.11 -24.04 -6.26
N ASP A 71 -7.27 -24.67 -6.08
CA ASP A 71 -7.48 -26.07 -6.43
C ASP A 71 -7.22 -26.30 -7.93
N GLU A 72 -7.74 -25.43 -8.81
CA GLU A 72 -7.46 -25.46 -10.26
C GLU A 72 -5.97 -25.28 -10.60
N LEU A 73 -5.24 -24.52 -9.78
CA LEU A 73 -3.79 -24.31 -9.90
C LEU A 73 -2.96 -25.43 -9.26
N GLY A 74 -3.60 -26.48 -8.75
CA GLY A 74 -2.95 -27.67 -8.19
C GLY A 74 -2.54 -27.55 -6.72
N TYR A 75 -3.01 -26.54 -5.98
CA TYR A 75 -2.84 -26.52 -4.53
C TYR A 75 -3.79 -27.53 -3.89
N THR A 76 -3.26 -28.52 -3.19
CA THR A 76 -4.02 -29.68 -2.74
C THR A 76 -4.56 -29.57 -1.33
N ASN A 77 -4.09 -28.60 -0.55
CA ASN A 77 -4.44 -28.44 0.86
C ASN A 77 -4.97 -27.03 1.18
N THR A 78 -6.06 -26.64 0.52
CA THR A 78 -6.69 -25.32 0.68
C THR A 78 -7.99 -25.42 1.47
N THR A 79 -8.17 -24.53 2.45
CA THR A 79 -9.36 -24.49 3.32
C THR A 79 -9.96 -23.10 3.35
N ASN A 80 -11.27 -22.98 3.11
CA ASN A 80 -11.99 -21.74 3.36
C ASN A 80 -12.39 -21.69 4.85
N ILE A 81 -11.79 -20.78 5.60
CA ILE A 81 -12.03 -20.61 7.04
C ILE A 81 -13.04 -19.49 7.35
N GLY A 82 -13.61 -18.84 6.34
CA GLY A 82 -14.78 -17.96 6.50
C GLY A 82 -14.48 -16.46 6.50
N GLY A 83 -15.18 -15.73 7.37
CA GLY A 83 -15.08 -14.28 7.52
C GLY A 83 -14.12 -13.85 8.62
N ILE A 84 -13.47 -12.71 8.48
CA ILE A 84 -12.42 -12.21 9.38
C ILE A 84 -12.83 -12.19 10.86
N GLU A 85 -14.06 -11.75 11.18
CA GLU A 85 -14.55 -11.72 12.56
C GLU A 85 -14.65 -13.13 13.14
N SER A 86 -15.27 -14.06 12.41
CA SER A 86 -15.42 -15.45 12.84
C SER A 86 -14.06 -16.15 12.98
N VAL A 87 -13.13 -15.91 12.06
CA VAL A 87 -11.77 -16.46 12.13
C VAL A 87 -11.02 -15.89 13.35
N SER A 88 -11.13 -14.59 13.59
CA SER A 88 -10.49 -13.94 14.74
C SER A 88 -10.98 -14.58 16.05
N GLU A 89 -12.28 -14.82 16.19
CA GLU A 89 -12.87 -15.46 17.37
C GLU A 89 -12.47 -16.94 17.51
N GLU A 90 -12.65 -17.74 16.44
CA GLU A 90 -12.43 -19.19 16.46
C GLU A 90 -10.96 -19.55 16.72
N TYR A 91 -10.04 -18.81 16.11
CA TYR A 91 -8.60 -19.04 16.23
C TYR A 91 -7.95 -18.19 17.33
N ASN A 92 -8.73 -17.34 18.04
CA ASN A 92 -8.24 -16.39 19.04
C ASN A 92 -7.09 -15.51 18.49
N LEU A 93 -7.26 -15.02 17.26
CA LEU A 93 -6.27 -14.20 16.54
C LEU A 93 -6.66 -12.73 16.63
N LYS A 94 -5.66 -11.84 16.65
CA LYS A 94 -5.88 -10.40 16.72
C LYS A 94 -6.12 -9.83 15.33
N ILE A 95 -7.22 -9.09 15.17
CA ILE A 95 -7.37 -8.16 14.05
C ILE A 95 -6.49 -6.95 14.33
N LYS A 96 -5.37 -6.86 13.62
CA LYS A 96 -4.54 -5.66 13.57
C LYS A 96 -5.20 -4.64 12.67
N LYS A 97 -5.20 -3.40 13.13
CA LYS A 97 -5.29 -2.24 12.26
C LYS A 97 -3.90 -1.65 12.28
N ASP A 98 -3.19 -1.76 11.17
CA ASP A 98 -2.03 -0.89 11.02
C ASP A 98 -2.61 0.51 10.94
N ILE A 99 -2.60 1.22 12.07
CA ILE A 99 -2.72 2.67 12.05
C ILE A 99 -1.46 3.09 11.31
N TYR A 100 -1.60 3.26 10.01
CA TYR A 100 -0.56 3.78 9.16
C TYR A 100 -0.08 5.07 9.80
N THR A 101 1.12 5.02 10.38
CA THR A 101 1.71 6.16 11.07
C THR A 101 2.75 6.71 10.11
N PRO A 102 2.38 7.72 9.32
CA PRO A 102 3.28 8.27 8.32
C PRO A 102 4.58 8.72 8.96
N SER A 103 5.69 8.50 8.26
CA SER A 103 7.01 9.02 8.64
C SER A 103 7.31 10.23 7.76
N TRP A 104 6.59 11.33 8.00
CA TRP A 104 6.73 12.55 7.22
C TRP A 104 8.11 13.18 7.43
N GLU A 105 8.88 13.24 6.36
CA GLU A 105 10.17 13.93 6.31
C GLU A 105 10.09 15.08 5.33
N LEU A 106 10.46 16.28 5.77
CA LEU A 106 10.52 17.46 4.90
C LEU A 106 11.63 17.24 3.87
N TYR A 107 11.28 17.23 2.58
CA TYR A 107 12.27 17.10 1.51
C TYR A 107 12.47 18.39 0.71
N ALA A 108 11.48 19.29 0.65
CA ALA A 108 11.62 20.55 -0.06
C ALA A 108 10.79 21.68 0.58
N GLU A 109 11.29 22.91 0.42
CA GLU A 109 10.58 24.14 0.73
C GLU A 109 10.83 25.15 -0.39
N THR A 110 9.77 25.82 -0.88
CA THR A 110 9.90 26.84 -1.92
C THR A 110 10.15 28.22 -1.31
N ASP A 111 10.62 29.17 -2.13
CA ASP A 111 10.83 30.57 -1.69
C ASP A 111 9.57 31.26 -1.16
N VAL A 112 8.39 30.77 -1.54
CA VAL A 112 7.08 31.25 -1.06
C VAL A 112 6.56 30.46 0.16
N GLY A 113 7.40 29.62 0.77
CA GLY A 113 7.11 28.90 2.00
C GLY A 113 6.20 27.68 1.86
N ILE A 114 6.07 27.11 0.66
CA ILE A 114 5.35 25.84 0.47
C ILE A 114 6.27 24.71 0.88
N LYS A 115 5.80 23.86 1.81
CA LYS A 115 6.56 22.73 2.33
C LYS A 115 6.08 21.42 1.73
N TYR A 116 7.02 20.55 1.39
CA TYR A 116 6.77 19.24 0.85
C TYR A 116 7.40 18.17 1.73
N TYR A 117 6.59 17.22 2.14
CA TYR A 117 6.97 16.09 2.95
C TYR A 117 6.84 14.80 2.14
N VAL A 118 7.73 13.85 2.38
CA VAL A 118 7.67 12.51 1.81
C VAL A 118 7.47 11.54 2.95
N ASP A 119 6.66 10.52 2.71
CA ASP A 119 6.48 9.48 3.70
C ASP A 119 7.46 8.33 3.45
N THR A 120 8.51 8.29 4.25
CA THR A 120 9.58 7.29 4.14
C THR A 120 9.14 5.87 4.54
N LYS A 121 7.90 5.69 5.00
CA LYS A 121 7.29 4.35 5.22
C LYS A 121 6.27 3.95 4.15
N SER A 122 5.86 4.89 3.28
CA SER A 122 4.90 4.61 2.21
C SER A 122 5.54 3.98 0.98
N TYR A 123 6.87 3.95 0.89
CA TYR A 123 7.53 3.58 -0.34
C TYR A 123 7.42 2.08 -0.62
N PHE A 124 7.11 1.73 -1.86
CA PHE A 124 7.12 0.34 -2.33
C PHE A 124 7.53 0.27 -3.80
N GLU A 125 8.01 -0.88 -4.23
CA GLU A 125 8.48 -1.10 -5.61
C GLU A 125 7.55 -2.04 -6.38
N ARG A 126 7.31 -1.73 -7.65
CA ARG A 126 6.53 -2.57 -8.58
C ARG A 126 6.98 -2.32 -10.01
N ASN A 127 7.38 -3.38 -10.72
CA ASN A 127 7.86 -3.32 -12.12
C ASN A 127 8.94 -2.25 -12.32
N ASP A 128 9.99 -2.28 -11.49
CA ASP A 128 11.12 -1.33 -11.50
C ASP A 128 10.77 0.13 -11.14
N ASN A 129 9.49 0.44 -10.93
CA ASN A 129 9.05 1.75 -10.46
C ASN A 129 8.90 1.77 -8.95
N LYS A 130 9.27 2.90 -8.34
CA LYS A 130 8.98 3.20 -6.93
C LYS A 130 7.66 3.96 -6.83
N TYR A 131 6.90 3.67 -5.80
CA TYR A 131 5.68 4.38 -5.48
C TYR A 131 5.82 5.00 -4.10
N VAL A 132 5.41 6.26 -3.93
CA VAL A 132 5.55 6.99 -2.67
C VAL A 132 4.42 7.99 -2.48
N ILE A 133 4.08 8.30 -1.23
CA ILE A 133 3.12 9.34 -0.87
C ILE A 133 3.91 10.57 -0.42
N THR A 134 3.49 11.73 -0.92
CA THR A 134 3.99 13.03 -0.47
C THR A 134 2.84 13.89 0.06
N MET A 135 3.15 14.77 0.99
CA MET A 135 2.24 15.76 1.54
C MET A 135 2.75 17.16 1.18
N GLN A 136 1.87 18.00 0.65
CA GLN A 136 2.16 19.40 0.38
C GLN A 136 1.34 20.27 1.34
N ASP A 137 2.01 21.15 2.08
CA ASP A 137 1.37 22.21 2.86
C ASP A 137 1.03 23.39 1.95
N THR A 138 -0.27 23.59 1.71
CA THR A 138 -0.80 24.67 0.86
C THR A 138 -1.39 25.82 1.69
N SER A 139 -1.22 25.81 3.02
CA SER A 139 -1.83 26.81 3.90
C SER A 139 -1.36 28.24 3.64
N THR A 140 -0.21 28.40 2.99
CA THR A 140 0.34 29.69 2.56
C THR A 140 -0.25 30.20 1.24
N GLN A 141 -1.02 29.38 0.51
CA GLN A 141 -1.52 29.70 -0.84
C GLN A 141 -2.97 30.20 -0.88
N GLY A 142 -3.71 30.16 0.24
CA GLY A 142 -5.11 30.61 0.29
C GLY A 142 -6.05 29.81 -0.63
N THR A 143 -5.73 28.53 -0.87
CA THR A 143 -6.57 27.61 -1.65
C THR A 143 -7.67 27.00 -0.79
N ASP A 144 -8.64 26.31 -1.44
CA ASP A 144 -9.71 25.59 -0.74
C ASP A 144 -9.20 24.41 0.12
N PHE A 145 -7.94 23.99 -0.11
CA PHE A 145 -7.30 22.90 0.61
C PHE A 145 -6.12 23.42 1.43
N ARG A 146 -5.98 22.97 2.67
CA ARG A 146 -4.84 23.31 3.53
C ARG A 146 -3.67 22.35 3.37
N SER A 147 -3.91 21.16 2.84
CA SER A 147 -2.86 20.25 2.41
C SER A 147 -3.31 19.37 1.24
N LEU A 148 -2.33 18.85 0.49
CA LEU A 148 -2.53 17.91 -0.61
C LEU A 148 -1.70 16.64 -0.37
N SER A 149 -2.31 15.47 -0.52
CA SER A 149 -1.59 14.19 -0.63
C SER A 149 -1.44 13.82 -2.09
N MET A 150 -0.22 13.53 -2.52
CA MET A 150 0.08 13.10 -3.88
C MET A 150 0.78 11.74 -3.84
N TYR A 151 0.18 10.78 -4.53
CA TYR A 151 0.76 9.46 -4.77
C TYR A 151 1.59 9.56 -6.03
N PHE A 152 2.89 9.32 -5.92
CA PHE A 152 3.82 9.37 -7.05
C PHE A 152 4.19 7.97 -7.50
N GLU A 153 4.27 7.79 -8.81
CA GLU A 153 5.04 6.73 -9.45
C GLU A 153 6.36 7.34 -9.94
N ILE A 154 7.47 6.71 -9.60
CA ILE A 154 8.84 7.17 -9.82
C ILE A 154 9.57 6.13 -10.66
N ASP A 155 10.06 6.56 -11.82
CA ASP A 155 10.91 5.80 -12.73
C ASP A 155 12.34 6.31 -12.53
N CYS A 156 13.12 5.60 -11.72
CA CYS A 156 14.49 6.00 -11.37
C CYS A 156 15.46 5.85 -12.56
N GLU A 157 15.22 4.91 -13.47
CA GLU A 157 16.05 4.74 -14.67
C GLU A 157 15.96 5.95 -15.60
N LYS A 158 14.76 6.52 -15.75
CA LYS A 158 14.52 7.71 -16.58
C LYS A 158 14.46 9.02 -15.78
N PHE A 159 14.70 8.93 -14.47
CA PHE A 159 14.75 10.06 -13.55
C PHE A 159 13.55 11.00 -13.69
N ARG A 160 12.35 10.42 -13.57
CA ARG A 160 11.06 11.11 -13.75
C ARG A 160 9.98 10.57 -12.81
N ALA A 161 9.04 11.42 -12.46
CA ALA A 161 7.91 11.07 -11.58
C ALA A 161 6.58 11.49 -12.20
N ARG A 162 5.50 10.80 -11.87
CA ARG A 162 4.14 11.24 -12.21
C ARG A 162 3.20 11.07 -11.01
N PRO A 163 2.30 12.03 -10.74
CA PRO A 163 1.24 11.80 -9.78
C PRO A 163 0.26 10.78 -10.37
N VAL A 164 -0.08 9.76 -9.60
CA VAL A 164 -1.09 8.77 -9.98
C VAL A 164 -2.43 9.04 -9.30
N ARG A 165 -2.42 9.67 -8.12
CA ARG A 165 -3.62 10.14 -7.40
C ARG A 165 -3.29 11.39 -6.60
N ILE A 166 -4.24 12.30 -6.52
CA ILE A 166 -4.12 13.53 -5.74
C ILE A 166 -5.37 13.68 -4.88
N PHE A 167 -5.16 13.97 -3.60
CA PHE A 167 -6.22 14.22 -2.63
C PHE A 167 -6.01 15.59 -1.99
N GLY A 168 -7.06 16.38 -1.89
CA GLY A 168 -7.08 17.64 -1.16
C GLY A 168 -7.75 17.50 0.19
N TYR A 169 -7.21 18.19 1.19
CA TYR A 169 -7.69 18.14 2.57
C TYR A 169 -8.01 19.54 3.10
N SER A 170 -9.10 19.67 3.85
CA SER A 170 -9.47 20.95 4.49
C SER A 170 -8.55 21.33 5.67
N GLY A 171 -7.81 20.37 6.21
CA GLY A 171 -6.84 20.54 7.31
C GLY A 171 -5.39 20.37 6.87
N LEU A 172 -4.47 20.55 7.81
CA LEU A 172 -3.04 20.34 7.58
C LEU A 172 -2.71 18.84 7.63
N MET A 173 -1.67 18.42 6.92
CA MET A 173 -1.12 17.06 6.99
C MET A 173 -2.15 15.94 6.76
N GLY A 174 -3.09 16.14 5.84
CA GLY A 174 -4.12 15.13 5.53
C GLY A 174 -5.31 15.12 6.49
N ASP A 175 -5.46 16.13 7.34
CA ASP A 175 -6.57 16.21 8.31
C ASP A 175 -7.85 16.82 7.70
N GLY A 176 -9.00 16.49 8.28
CA GLY A 176 -10.30 17.02 7.88
C GLY A 176 -10.92 16.36 6.65
N ASN A 177 -11.74 17.11 5.91
CA ASN A 177 -12.48 16.60 4.77
C ASN A 177 -11.53 16.32 3.59
N GLU A 178 -11.61 15.11 3.05
CA GLU A 178 -10.85 14.65 1.89
C GLU A 178 -11.66 14.78 0.59
N VAL A 179 -11.02 15.23 -0.48
CA VAL A 179 -11.57 15.27 -1.83
C VAL A 179 -10.52 14.72 -2.80
N GLU A 180 -10.85 13.67 -3.57
CA GLU A 180 -9.97 13.21 -4.66
C GLU A 180 -10.04 14.20 -5.83
N LEU A 181 -8.88 14.75 -6.21
CA LEU A 181 -8.74 15.79 -7.23
C LEU A 181 -8.30 15.24 -8.59
N SER A 182 -7.77 14.02 -8.63
CA SER A 182 -7.31 13.41 -9.87
C SER A 182 -8.50 12.95 -10.74
N GLU A 183 -8.88 13.76 -11.74
CA GLU A 183 -9.58 13.27 -12.93
C GLU A 183 -8.56 12.69 -13.93
N LYS A 184 -9.01 11.84 -14.87
CA LYS A 184 -8.22 10.99 -15.80
C LYS A 184 -7.05 11.64 -16.59
N SER A 185 -6.72 12.92 -16.40
CA SER A 185 -5.72 13.69 -17.17
C SER A 185 -4.29 13.72 -16.62
N ASP A 186 -4.01 13.22 -15.42
CA ASP A 186 -2.73 13.56 -14.75
C ASP A 186 -1.58 12.54 -14.98
N ASN A 187 -1.69 11.70 -16.02
CA ASN A 187 -0.68 10.70 -16.42
C ASN A 187 0.61 11.28 -17.05
N ILE A 188 0.89 12.56 -16.84
CA ILE A 188 2.04 13.25 -17.44
C ILE A 188 3.28 12.97 -16.60
N TRP A 189 4.29 12.37 -17.22
CA TRP A 189 5.61 12.24 -16.63
C TRP A 189 6.27 13.61 -16.52
N MET A 190 6.63 13.98 -15.29
CA MET A 190 7.42 15.16 -14.98
C MET A 190 8.88 14.75 -14.85
N TYR A 191 9.74 15.45 -15.57
CA TYR A 191 11.19 15.25 -15.50
C TYR A 191 11.78 16.04 -14.34
N ALA A 192 12.86 15.53 -13.75
CA ALA A 192 13.61 16.27 -12.74
C ALA A 192 14.13 17.58 -13.32
N THR A 193 13.88 18.67 -12.59
CA THR A 193 14.58 19.93 -12.78
C THR A 193 15.24 20.26 -11.46
N ALA A 194 16.56 20.43 -11.47
CA ALA A 194 17.35 20.66 -10.26
C ALA A 194 16.78 21.84 -9.45
N GLY A 195 16.69 21.66 -8.13
CA GLY A 195 16.14 22.67 -7.21
C GLY A 195 14.61 22.80 -7.22
N THR A 196 13.89 22.05 -8.05
CA THR A 196 12.43 21.96 -7.93
C THR A 196 12.03 20.87 -6.93
N PRO A 197 10.85 20.95 -6.28
CA PRO A 197 10.37 19.89 -5.39
C PRO A 197 10.41 18.50 -6.04
N ASN A 198 9.98 18.38 -7.30
CA ASN A 198 10.02 17.10 -8.01
C ASN A 198 11.46 16.60 -8.26
N GLY A 199 12.40 17.50 -8.55
CA GLY A 199 13.81 17.14 -8.67
C GLY A 199 14.36 16.59 -7.36
N ILE A 200 14.11 17.29 -6.25
CA ILE A 200 14.57 16.87 -4.92
C ILE A 200 13.92 15.55 -4.48
N LEU A 201 12.62 15.36 -4.77
CA LEU A 201 11.94 14.09 -4.52
C LEU A 201 12.62 12.93 -5.26
N LEU A 202 12.98 13.13 -6.52
CA LEU A 202 13.69 12.12 -7.32
C LEU A 202 15.08 11.83 -6.77
N ASP A 203 15.82 12.85 -6.32
CA ASP A 203 17.12 12.67 -5.65
C ASP A 203 16.98 11.82 -4.38
N VAL A 204 15.98 12.13 -3.54
CA VAL A 204 15.69 11.40 -2.29
C VAL A 204 15.31 9.94 -2.57
N MET A 205 14.45 9.71 -3.56
CA MET A 205 13.87 8.38 -3.81
C MET A 205 14.75 7.47 -4.66
N CYS A 206 15.55 8.03 -5.56
CA CYS A 206 16.42 7.27 -6.46
C CYS A 206 17.88 7.21 -5.99
N GLY A 207 18.23 7.93 -4.92
CA GLY A 207 19.59 7.95 -4.37
C GLY A 207 20.52 8.75 -5.27
N GLY A 208 20.35 10.08 -5.27
CA GLY A 208 20.99 11.03 -6.17
C GLY A 208 22.38 10.62 -6.65
N ASP A 209 22.55 10.54 -7.97
CA ASP A 209 23.87 10.62 -8.59
C ASP A 209 24.41 12.02 -8.25
N GLU A 210 25.30 12.10 -7.26
CA GLU A 210 26.40 13.06 -7.38
C GLU A 210 27.08 12.75 -8.73
N GLU A 211 27.00 13.72 -9.67
CA GLU A 211 27.62 13.73 -11.00
C GLU A 211 26.93 12.94 -12.13
N LYS A 212 26.20 13.65 -13.01
CA LYS A 212 26.41 13.61 -14.48
C LYS A 212 26.22 14.98 -15.11
#